data_AF-B9TMS1-F1
#
_entry.id   AF-B9TMS1-F1
#
_cell.length_a   1.000
_cell.length_b   1.000
_cell.length_c   1.000
_cell.angle_alpha   90.00
_cell.angle_beta   90.00
_cell.angle_gamma   90.00
#
_symmetry.space_group_name_H-M   'P 1'
#
loop_
_entity.id
_entity.type
_entity.pdbx_description
1 polymer ?
#
loop_
_entity_poly.entity_id
_entity_poly.type
_entity_poly.pdbx_seq_one_letter_code
_entity_poly.pdbx_strand_id
1 'polypeptide(L)'
;YSDEYRAELQKLSKLLKDAANATDNASLKKFLNLRADAFLSNDYLASDFAWMDLDSPVDVTIGPYETYNDELFGYKAAFEAYVNVRDQKETEKLNFFGKHMQELENNLPLDPKYRNPKVGAIAPMVVVNQVYGAGDGNMGVQTAAYNLPNDERIIRQRGSKRVMLKNVQEAKFEATLMPISKLVLRPADQKDLDFDSFFTHILAHEIMHGLGPHATTRNGQPSTPRQDLKDAYSTIEEAKADVTGLWALTYMMEKGQLKESLGQGAAAERKLYNTYLASAFRTLHFGLTDSHARGMAIQMNYLLDKGGFVSHGDGTFSVDFAKIKGA
;
A
#
# COMPACT_ATOMS: atom_id res chain seq x y z
N TYR A 1 7.08 -24.11 15.54
CA TYR A 1 7.40 -24.37 14.12
C TYR A 1 8.79 -24.94 13.95
N SER A 2 9.80 -24.47 14.70
CA SER A 2 11.17 -25.00 14.68
C SER A 2 11.27 -26.53 14.87
N ASP A 3 10.41 -27.12 15.69
CA ASP A 3 10.36 -28.57 15.88
C ASP A 3 9.55 -29.29 14.79
N GLU A 4 8.36 -28.77 14.47
CA GLU A 4 7.45 -29.35 13.48
C GLU A 4 8.08 -29.46 12.08
N TYR A 5 8.78 -28.41 11.63
CA TYR A 5 9.41 -28.33 10.30
C TYR A 5 10.94 -28.40 10.37
N ARG A 6 11.47 -29.09 11.39
CA ARG A 6 12.89 -29.02 11.75
C ARG A 6 13.84 -29.33 10.59
N ALA A 7 13.55 -30.36 9.79
CA ALA A 7 14.47 -30.80 8.73
C ALA A 7 14.61 -29.72 7.63
N GLU A 8 13.48 -29.15 7.19
CA GLU A 8 13.42 -28.08 6.20
C GLU A 8 14.04 -26.79 6.75
N LEU A 9 13.75 -26.44 8.00
CA LEU A 9 14.26 -25.23 8.64
C LEU A 9 15.77 -25.30 8.91
N GLN A 10 16.33 -26.47 9.19
CA GLN A 10 17.78 -26.67 9.26
C GLN A 10 18.46 -26.44 7.91
N LYS A 11 17.88 -26.97 6.83
CA LYS A 11 18.38 -26.73 5.47
C LYS A 11 18.28 -25.25 5.10
N LEU A 12 17.15 -24.61 5.38
CA LEU A 12 16.91 -23.19 5.12
C LEU A 12 17.89 -22.30 5.91
N SER A 13 18.06 -22.56 7.20
CA SER A 13 19.04 -21.86 8.05
C SER A 13 20.45 -21.94 7.46
N LYS A 14 20.89 -23.11 7.00
CA LYS A 14 22.20 -23.26 6.34
C LYS A 14 22.31 -22.39 5.08
N LEU A 15 21.31 -22.44 4.21
CA LEU A 15 21.30 -21.65 2.96
C LEU A 15 21.32 -20.14 3.22
N LEU A 16 20.59 -19.67 4.25
CA LEU A 16 20.63 -18.25 4.65
C LEU A 16 22.01 -17.84 5.19
N LYS A 17 22.69 -18.71 5.94
CA LYS A 17 24.07 -18.46 6.39
C LYS A 17 25.06 -18.43 5.21
N ASP A 18 24.89 -19.32 4.24
CA ASP A 18 25.70 -19.31 3.00
C ASP A 18 25.47 -18.00 2.22
N ALA A 19 24.20 -17.55 2.09
CA ALA A 19 23.87 -16.27 1.47
C ALA A 19 24.42 -15.06 2.27
N ALA A 20 24.40 -15.13 3.60
CA ALA A 20 24.98 -14.10 4.46
C ALA A 20 26.49 -13.99 4.26
N ASN A 21 27.19 -15.11 4.04
CA ASN A 21 28.63 -15.13 3.73
C ASN A 21 28.95 -14.61 2.34
N ALA A 22 28.02 -14.72 1.39
CA ALA A 22 28.20 -14.29 0.00
C ALA A 22 27.97 -12.77 -0.23
N THR A 23 27.40 -12.05 0.74
CA THR A 23 27.14 -10.61 0.62
C THR A 23 28.13 -9.78 1.45
N ASP A 24 28.51 -8.61 0.92
CA ASP A 24 29.27 -7.60 1.67
C ASP A 24 28.39 -6.56 2.34
N ASN A 25 27.08 -6.55 2.05
CA ASN A 25 26.15 -5.61 2.68
C ASN A 25 25.90 -6.00 4.15
N ALA A 26 26.26 -5.12 5.07
CA ALA A 26 26.23 -5.39 6.51
C ALA A 26 24.81 -5.62 7.05
N SER A 27 23.81 -4.86 6.57
CA SER A 27 22.43 -4.99 7.05
C SER A 27 21.79 -6.30 6.57
N LEU A 28 22.02 -6.67 5.30
CA LEU A 28 21.57 -7.94 4.72
C LEU A 28 22.26 -9.12 5.40
N LYS A 29 23.59 -9.07 5.60
CA LYS A 29 24.34 -10.10 6.33
C LYS A 29 23.81 -10.30 7.74
N LYS A 30 23.50 -9.22 8.46
CA LYS A 30 22.91 -9.28 9.80
C LYS A 30 21.53 -9.93 9.79
N PHE A 31 20.64 -9.48 8.89
CA PHE A 31 19.29 -10.03 8.76
C PHE A 31 19.31 -11.53 8.44
N LEU A 32 20.07 -11.95 7.43
CA LEU A 32 20.13 -13.35 6.99
C LEU A 32 20.63 -14.28 8.10
N ASN A 33 21.67 -13.87 8.85
CA ASN A 33 22.16 -14.65 10.00
C ASN A 33 21.11 -14.75 11.11
N LEU A 34 20.49 -13.63 11.51
CA LEU A 34 19.48 -13.64 12.57
C LEU A 34 18.23 -14.41 12.16
N ARG A 35 17.81 -14.34 10.89
CA ARG A 35 16.67 -15.10 10.37
C ARG A 35 16.98 -16.60 10.30
N ALA A 36 18.21 -16.97 9.95
CA ALA A 36 18.65 -18.36 10.01
C ALA A 36 18.54 -18.93 11.44
N ASP A 37 18.99 -18.17 12.44
CA ASP A 37 18.92 -18.59 13.84
C ASP A 37 17.46 -18.62 14.35
N ALA A 38 16.62 -17.66 13.92
CA ALA A 38 15.19 -17.60 14.27
C ALA A 38 14.40 -18.82 13.80
N PHE A 39 14.74 -19.38 12.64
CA PHE A 39 14.11 -20.62 12.16
C PHE A 39 14.36 -21.82 13.09
N LEU A 40 15.48 -21.83 13.81
CA LEU A 40 15.82 -22.92 14.73
C LEU A 40 15.37 -22.64 16.17
N SER A 41 15.35 -21.38 16.59
CA SER A 41 14.92 -20.98 17.94
C SER A 41 13.41 -20.80 18.08
N ASN A 42 12.70 -20.56 16.96
CA ASN A 42 11.30 -20.14 16.91
C ASN A 42 11.04 -18.74 17.51
N ASP A 43 12.08 -17.94 17.75
CA ASP A 43 11.99 -16.54 18.15
C ASP A 43 12.45 -15.62 17.01
N TYR A 44 11.49 -14.94 16.39
CA TYR A 44 11.71 -14.10 15.21
C TYR A 44 12.02 -12.64 15.55
N LEU A 45 11.88 -12.22 16.81
CA LEU A 45 11.87 -10.80 17.21
C LEU A 45 13.14 -10.05 16.75
N ALA A 46 14.31 -10.60 17.04
CA ALA A 46 15.59 -9.97 16.68
C ALA A 46 15.78 -9.91 15.14
N SER A 47 15.33 -10.94 14.43
CA SER A 47 15.44 -11.01 12.98
C SER A 47 14.49 -10.05 12.27
N ASP A 48 13.27 -9.85 12.79
CA ASP A 48 12.31 -8.89 12.25
C ASP A 48 12.74 -7.45 12.51
N PHE A 49 13.35 -7.15 13.66
CA PHE A 49 14.02 -5.86 13.84
C PHE A 49 15.13 -5.63 12.82
N ALA A 50 15.95 -6.64 12.55
CA ALA A 50 16.99 -6.53 11.53
C ALA A 50 16.43 -6.41 10.10
N TRP A 51 15.28 -7.01 9.82
CA TRP A 51 14.57 -6.88 8.54
C TRP A 51 14.00 -5.48 8.32
N MET A 52 13.44 -4.86 9.35
CA MET A 52 12.98 -3.47 9.28
C MET A 52 14.14 -2.50 9.07
N ASP A 53 15.32 -2.80 9.66
CA ASP A 53 16.55 -2.02 9.51
C ASP A 53 17.31 -2.36 8.20
N LEU A 54 16.74 -3.18 7.32
CA LEU A 54 17.40 -3.64 6.09
C LEU A 54 17.61 -2.47 5.12
N ASP A 55 18.88 -2.20 4.81
CA ASP A 55 19.32 -1.22 3.82
C ASP A 55 20.28 -1.87 2.84
N SER A 56 19.71 -2.43 1.76
CA SER A 56 20.39 -3.27 0.79
C SER A 56 19.73 -3.17 -0.58
N PRO A 57 20.47 -3.32 -1.70
CA PRO A 57 19.89 -3.48 -3.03
C PRO A 57 19.00 -4.73 -3.15
N VAL A 58 19.25 -5.76 -2.33
CA VAL A 58 18.42 -6.96 -2.26
C VAL A 58 17.53 -6.85 -1.02
N ASP A 59 16.23 -6.93 -1.22
CA ASP A 59 15.22 -6.94 -0.16
C ASP A 59 14.59 -8.33 -0.10
N VAL A 60 14.75 -9.01 1.04
CA VAL A 60 14.28 -10.38 1.24
C VAL A 60 13.34 -10.42 2.42
N THR A 61 12.12 -10.90 2.18
CA THR A 61 11.15 -11.25 3.21
C THR A 61 11.03 -12.77 3.19
N ILE A 62 11.31 -13.46 4.31
CA ILE A 62 11.24 -14.93 4.35
C ILE A 62 10.95 -15.42 5.77
N GLY A 63 9.78 -16.03 6.00
CA GLY A 63 9.40 -16.46 7.34
C GLY A 63 7.92 -16.82 7.45
N PRO A 64 7.46 -17.21 8.65
CA PRO A 64 6.05 -17.38 8.95
C PRO A 64 5.42 -16.04 9.32
N TYR A 65 4.47 -15.54 8.52
CA TYR A 65 3.90 -14.20 8.71
C TYR A 65 2.37 -14.17 8.76
N GLU A 66 1.74 -14.47 7.65
CA GLU A 66 0.30 -14.25 7.48
C GLU A 66 -0.52 -15.42 8.01
N THR A 67 -1.69 -15.13 8.58
CA THR A 67 -2.53 -16.14 9.26
C THR A 67 -3.80 -16.50 8.47
N TYR A 68 -3.93 -16.01 7.24
CA TYR A 68 -5.14 -16.16 6.42
C TYR A 68 -5.52 -17.62 6.17
N ASN A 69 -4.54 -18.53 6.10
CA ASN A 69 -4.76 -19.96 5.90
C ASN A 69 -5.31 -20.69 7.14
N ASP A 70 -5.26 -20.08 8.32
CA ASP A 70 -5.94 -20.60 9.50
C ASP A 70 -7.39 -20.12 9.51
N GLU A 71 -8.24 -20.75 8.69
CA GLU A 71 -9.66 -20.41 8.56
C GLU A 71 -10.49 -20.74 9.81
N LEU A 72 -9.90 -21.39 10.82
CA LEU A 72 -10.59 -21.72 12.07
C LEU A 72 -10.44 -20.61 13.11
N PHE A 73 -9.21 -20.17 13.37
CA PHE A 73 -8.93 -19.18 14.41
C PHE A 73 -8.12 -17.96 13.95
N GLY A 74 -7.46 -18.02 12.79
CA GLY A 74 -6.56 -16.96 12.32
C GLY A 74 -5.32 -16.79 13.18
N TYR A 75 -4.83 -17.85 13.82
CA TYR A 75 -3.68 -17.80 14.75
C TYR A 75 -2.38 -18.30 14.14
N LYS A 76 -2.46 -19.29 13.24
CA LYS A 76 -1.27 -19.97 12.71
C LYS A 76 -0.74 -19.27 11.48
N ALA A 77 0.47 -18.72 11.60
CA ALA A 77 1.15 -18.06 10.49
C ALA A 77 1.63 -19.08 9.43
N ALA A 78 1.52 -18.76 8.16
CA ALA A 78 2.01 -19.56 7.03
C ALA A 78 3.42 -19.08 6.61
N PHE A 79 4.27 -20.02 6.18
CA PHE A 79 5.58 -19.69 5.63
C PHE A 79 5.46 -19.08 4.24
N GLU A 80 6.15 -17.98 4.02
CA GLU A 80 6.25 -17.32 2.72
C GLU A 80 7.65 -16.76 2.48
N ALA A 81 7.94 -16.47 1.22
CA ALA A 81 9.14 -15.75 0.82
C ALA A 81 8.88 -14.81 -0.36
N TYR A 82 9.52 -13.65 -0.30
CA TYR A 82 9.68 -12.71 -1.41
C TYR A 82 11.15 -12.35 -1.52
N VAL A 83 11.75 -12.60 -2.68
CA VAL A 83 13.11 -12.15 -3.01
C VAL A 83 12.98 -11.04 -4.03
N ASN A 84 13.47 -9.86 -3.69
CA ASN A 84 13.24 -8.66 -4.47
C ASN A 84 14.53 -7.86 -4.67
N VAL A 85 14.55 -7.04 -5.72
CA VAL A 85 15.57 -6.00 -5.94
C VAL A 85 14.93 -4.65 -5.65
N ARG A 86 15.56 -3.85 -4.79
CA ARG A 86 15.06 -2.53 -4.42
C ARG A 86 15.12 -1.56 -5.60
N ASP A 87 14.02 -0.89 -5.88
CA ASP A 87 13.96 0.23 -6.82
C ASP A 87 14.26 1.50 -6.03
N GLN A 88 15.52 1.93 -6.07
CA GLN A 88 15.97 3.09 -5.30
C GLN A 88 15.30 4.38 -5.76
N LYS A 89 15.10 4.55 -7.07
CA LYS A 89 14.46 5.74 -7.65
C LYS A 89 13.02 5.87 -7.18
N GLU A 90 12.26 4.77 -7.21
CA GLU A 90 10.88 4.78 -6.73
C GLU A 90 10.80 4.87 -5.20
N THR A 91 11.72 4.22 -4.49
CA THR A 91 11.79 4.34 -3.03
C THR A 91 12.08 5.78 -2.58
N GLU A 92 12.90 6.54 -3.32
CA GLU A 92 13.17 7.95 -3.02
C GLU A 92 11.94 8.85 -3.19
N LYS A 93 10.98 8.49 -4.05
CA LYS A 93 9.70 9.20 -4.13
C LYS A 93 8.91 9.12 -2.82
N LEU A 94 9.03 8.03 -2.06
CA LEU A 94 8.39 7.90 -0.74
C LEU A 94 8.99 8.89 0.28
N ASN A 95 10.32 9.06 0.26
CA ASN A 95 11.01 10.06 1.08
C ASN A 95 10.55 11.48 0.72
N PHE A 96 10.26 11.73 -0.56
CA PHE A 96 9.69 12.98 -1.00
C PHE A 96 8.32 13.23 -0.35
N PHE A 97 7.39 12.29 -0.44
CA PHE A 97 6.10 12.42 0.25
C PHE A 97 6.24 12.58 1.77
N GLY A 98 7.18 11.87 2.40
CA GLY A 98 7.48 12.02 3.84
C GLY A 98 7.83 13.44 4.25
N LYS A 99 8.57 14.16 3.42
CA LYS A 99 8.91 15.57 3.68
C LYS A 99 7.68 16.50 3.58
N HIS A 100 6.64 16.09 2.87
CA HIS A 100 5.44 16.88 2.62
C HIS A 100 4.23 16.48 3.50
N MET A 101 4.31 15.42 4.32
CA MET A 101 3.17 14.99 5.14
C MET A 101 2.59 16.09 6.02
N GLN A 102 3.42 16.86 6.72
CA GLN A 102 2.91 17.94 7.57
C GLN A 102 2.28 19.06 6.73
N GLU A 103 2.81 19.33 5.54
CA GLU A 103 2.20 20.27 4.60
C GLU A 103 0.82 19.78 4.16
N LEU A 104 0.71 18.51 3.77
CA LEU A 104 -0.55 17.87 3.39
C LEU A 104 -1.56 17.93 4.54
N GLU A 105 -1.18 17.51 5.75
CA GLU A 105 -2.03 17.54 6.94
C GLU A 105 -2.56 18.95 7.24
N ASN A 106 -1.66 19.95 7.18
CA ASN A 106 -2.01 21.35 7.45
C ASN A 106 -3.01 21.91 6.42
N ASN A 107 -3.05 21.35 5.21
CA ASN A 107 -3.90 21.82 4.11
C ASN A 107 -5.10 20.93 3.82
N LEU A 108 -5.30 19.84 4.58
CA LEU A 108 -6.46 18.96 4.41
C LEU A 108 -7.77 19.77 4.41
N PRO A 109 -8.73 19.45 3.51
CA PRO A 109 -9.98 20.20 3.34
C PRO A 109 -11.02 19.87 4.43
N LEU A 110 -10.62 20.00 5.69
CA LEU A 110 -11.44 19.78 6.88
C LEU A 110 -11.24 20.91 7.89
N ASP A 111 -12.15 21.02 8.87
CA ASP A 111 -12.08 22.02 9.94
C ASP A 111 -10.71 21.96 10.63
N PRO A 112 -9.94 23.07 10.69
CA PRO A 112 -8.58 23.09 11.22
C PRO A 112 -8.41 22.44 12.59
N LYS A 113 -9.45 22.43 13.45
CA LYS A 113 -9.38 21.82 14.78
C LYS A 113 -9.19 20.29 14.76
N TYR A 114 -9.49 19.63 13.63
CA TYR A 114 -9.35 18.19 13.46
C TYR A 114 -8.02 17.78 12.81
N ARG A 115 -7.21 18.74 12.38
CA ARG A 115 -5.89 18.48 11.80
C ARG A 115 -4.88 18.16 12.91
N ASN A 116 -3.95 17.27 12.60
CA ASN A 116 -2.87 16.94 13.51
C ASN A 116 -1.76 18.02 13.46
N PRO A 117 -1.49 18.75 14.57
CA PRO A 117 -0.45 19.77 14.58
C PRO A 117 0.96 19.20 14.43
N LYS A 118 1.14 17.89 14.63
CA LYS A 118 2.41 17.19 14.47
C LYS A 118 2.21 15.75 14.00
N VAL A 119 2.35 15.55 12.70
CA VAL A 119 2.31 14.22 12.08
C VAL A 119 3.54 13.41 12.50
N GLY A 120 3.35 12.12 12.71
CA GLY A 120 4.45 11.18 12.97
C GLY A 120 5.33 10.98 11.74
N ALA A 121 6.46 10.29 11.91
CA ALA A 121 7.24 9.83 10.76
C ALA A 121 6.44 8.79 9.94
N ILE A 122 6.65 8.73 8.62
CA ILE A 122 6.10 7.63 7.81
C ILE A 122 6.68 6.31 8.35
N ALA A 123 5.81 5.30 8.45
CA ALA A 123 6.23 3.92 8.47
C ALA A 123 7.26 3.66 7.35
N PRO A 124 8.33 2.89 7.58
CA PRO A 124 9.27 2.55 6.52
C PRO A 124 8.53 1.96 5.31
N MET A 125 8.72 2.56 4.13
CA MET A 125 8.15 2.08 2.88
C MET A 125 9.27 1.85 1.88
N VAL A 126 9.22 0.74 1.15
CA VAL A 126 10.19 0.44 0.09
C VAL A 126 9.48 -0.02 -1.17
N VAL A 127 10.01 0.40 -2.32
CA VAL A 127 9.58 -0.10 -3.63
C VAL A 127 10.59 -1.10 -4.12
N VAL A 128 10.11 -2.26 -4.56
CA VAL A 128 10.95 -3.36 -5.01
C VAL A 128 10.37 -4.00 -6.26
N ASN A 129 11.23 -4.64 -7.04
CA ASN A 129 10.84 -5.53 -8.13
C ASN A 129 11.05 -6.97 -7.67
N GLN A 130 9.96 -7.74 -7.64
CA GLN A 130 9.98 -9.13 -7.22
C GLN A 130 10.71 -9.99 -8.24
N VAL A 131 11.68 -10.78 -7.77
CA VAL A 131 12.38 -11.79 -8.56
C VAL A 131 11.77 -13.17 -8.31
N TYR A 132 11.38 -13.45 -7.07
CA TYR A 132 10.82 -14.75 -6.70
C TYR A 132 9.81 -14.63 -5.56
N GLY A 133 8.76 -15.47 -5.61
CA GLY A 133 7.77 -15.65 -4.55
C GLY A 133 7.57 -17.13 -4.25
N ALA A 134 7.39 -17.48 -2.97
CA ALA A 134 7.14 -18.87 -2.55
C ALA A 134 6.26 -18.95 -1.30
N GLY A 135 5.69 -20.14 -1.08
CA GLY A 135 4.78 -20.39 0.03
C GLY A 135 3.50 -19.57 -0.11
N ASP A 136 3.06 -18.97 0.99
CA ASP A 136 1.88 -18.10 1.01
C ASP A 136 1.99 -16.93 0.03
N GLY A 137 3.20 -16.43 -0.20
CA GLY A 137 3.48 -15.35 -1.14
C GLY A 137 3.43 -15.74 -2.62
N ASN A 138 3.08 -16.98 -2.94
CA ASN A 138 2.87 -17.44 -4.33
C ASN A 138 1.76 -18.49 -4.42
N MET A 139 0.57 -18.14 -3.94
CA MET A 139 -0.64 -18.91 -4.15
C MET A 139 -1.81 -17.99 -4.53
N GLY A 140 -2.71 -18.48 -5.39
CA GLY A 140 -3.92 -17.73 -5.78
C GLY A 140 -3.63 -16.33 -6.34
N VAL A 141 -4.29 -15.32 -5.77
CA VAL A 141 -4.10 -13.91 -6.15
C VAL A 141 -2.75 -13.42 -5.64
N GLN A 142 -1.86 -13.06 -6.56
CA GLN A 142 -0.53 -12.57 -6.21
C GLN A 142 -0.59 -11.28 -5.38
N THR A 143 0.20 -11.22 -4.32
CA THR A 143 0.40 -10.04 -3.47
C THR A 143 0.90 -8.85 -4.31
N ALA A 144 0.33 -7.66 -4.11
CA ALA A 144 0.77 -6.43 -4.79
C ALA A 144 1.68 -5.56 -3.89
N ALA A 145 1.44 -5.64 -2.59
CA ALA A 145 2.20 -5.01 -1.53
C ALA A 145 1.89 -5.75 -0.22
N TYR A 146 2.75 -5.63 0.77
CA TYR A 146 2.53 -6.20 2.10
C TYR A 146 3.10 -5.30 3.19
N ASN A 147 2.58 -5.44 4.40
CA ASN A 147 2.97 -4.66 5.57
C ASN A 147 3.34 -5.61 6.71
N LEU A 148 4.62 -5.66 7.07
CA LEU A 148 5.15 -6.62 8.04
C LEU A 148 6.07 -5.93 9.05
N PRO A 149 6.40 -6.57 10.19
CA PRO A 149 5.84 -7.83 10.68
C PRO A 149 4.45 -7.64 11.31
N ASN A 150 3.72 -8.74 11.47
CA ASN A 150 2.40 -8.80 12.12
C ASN A 150 2.48 -8.80 13.67
N ASP A 151 3.66 -9.03 14.25
CA ASP A 151 3.85 -9.13 15.70
C ASP A 151 3.66 -7.78 16.40
N GLU A 152 2.60 -7.65 17.20
CA GLU A 152 2.27 -6.42 17.92
C GLU A 152 3.39 -5.92 18.85
N ARG A 153 4.26 -6.81 19.35
CA ARG A 153 5.40 -6.41 20.20
C ARG A 153 6.38 -5.54 19.43
N ILE A 154 6.55 -5.82 18.13
CA ILE A 154 7.40 -5.07 17.22
C ILE A 154 6.69 -3.81 16.77
N ILE A 155 5.43 -3.92 16.36
CA ILE A 155 4.61 -2.79 15.91
C ILE A 155 4.57 -1.69 16.99
N ARG A 156 4.37 -2.06 18.27
CA ARG A 156 4.37 -1.10 19.38
C ARG A 156 5.70 -0.38 19.59
N GLN A 157 6.82 -1.00 19.23
CA GLN A 157 8.16 -0.44 19.46
C GLN A 157 8.69 0.35 18.27
N ARG A 158 8.40 -0.09 17.04
CA ARG A 158 9.03 0.44 15.82
C ARG A 158 8.08 0.59 14.62
N GLY A 159 6.81 0.21 14.77
CA GLY A 159 5.87 0.15 13.66
C GLY A 159 6.12 -1.06 12.75
N SER A 160 5.71 -0.93 11.50
CA SER A 160 5.83 -1.94 10.45
C SER A 160 6.44 -1.32 9.20
N LYS A 161 7.03 -2.14 8.35
CA LYS A 161 7.57 -1.78 7.03
C LYS A 161 6.61 -2.25 5.94
N ARG A 162 6.28 -1.36 5.02
CA ARG A 162 5.50 -1.67 3.81
C ARG A 162 6.43 -1.90 2.63
N VAL A 163 6.15 -2.93 1.85
CA VAL A 163 6.89 -3.29 0.64
C VAL A 163 5.95 -3.27 -0.55
N MET A 164 6.28 -2.48 -1.57
CA MET A 164 5.50 -2.34 -2.81
C MET A 164 6.16 -3.14 -3.93
N LEU A 165 5.47 -4.17 -4.45
CA LEU A 165 5.97 -5.04 -5.52
C LEU A 165 5.64 -4.43 -6.89
N LYS A 166 6.48 -3.51 -7.34
CA LYS A 166 6.22 -2.66 -8.52
C LYS A 166 5.94 -3.47 -9.78
N ASN A 167 6.83 -4.40 -10.15
CA ASN A 167 6.65 -5.22 -11.35
C ASN A 167 5.42 -6.16 -11.28
N VAL A 168 5.00 -6.59 -10.09
CA VAL A 168 3.74 -7.33 -9.94
C VAL A 168 2.54 -6.40 -10.15
N GLN A 169 2.62 -5.16 -9.68
CA GLN A 169 1.61 -4.14 -9.94
C GLN A 169 1.56 -3.74 -11.42
N GLU A 170 2.70 -3.66 -12.11
CA GLU A 170 2.79 -3.47 -13.57
C GLU A 170 2.05 -4.60 -14.29
N ALA A 171 2.33 -5.85 -13.94
CA ALA A 171 1.64 -7.01 -14.52
C ALA A 171 0.11 -6.98 -14.25
N LYS A 172 -0.32 -6.60 -13.04
CA LYS A 172 -1.75 -6.43 -12.72
C LYS A 172 -2.38 -5.28 -13.51
N PHE A 173 -1.66 -4.17 -13.69
CA PHE A 173 -2.11 -3.05 -14.49
C PHE A 173 -2.35 -3.49 -15.94
N GLU A 174 -1.38 -4.17 -16.55
CA GLU A 174 -1.46 -4.64 -17.93
C GLU A 174 -2.53 -5.73 -18.13
N ALA A 175 -2.57 -6.72 -17.23
CA ALA A 175 -3.44 -7.88 -17.39
C ALA A 175 -4.88 -7.64 -16.91
N THR A 176 -5.11 -6.67 -16.02
CA THR A 176 -6.43 -6.43 -15.41
C THR A 176 -6.95 -5.03 -15.69
N LEU A 177 -6.19 -3.99 -15.32
CA LEU A 177 -6.69 -2.62 -15.41
C LEU A 177 -6.83 -2.15 -16.86
N MET A 178 -5.88 -2.48 -17.74
CA MET A 178 -5.96 -2.15 -19.16
C MET A 178 -7.20 -2.78 -19.83
N PRO A 179 -7.50 -4.08 -19.70
CA PRO A 179 -8.76 -4.65 -20.19
C PRO A 179 -10.01 -3.98 -19.63
N ILE A 180 -10.06 -3.71 -18.31
CA ILE A 180 -11.20 -3.02 -17.68
C ILE A 180 -11.40 -1.64 -18.30
N SER A 181 -10.31 -0.87 -18.48
CA SER A 181 -10.36 0.48 -19.05
C SER A 181 -11.00 0.51 -20.44
N LYS A 182 -10.80 -0.53 -21.26
CA LYS A 182 -11.37 -0.63 -22.61
C LYS A 182 -12.89 -0.82 -22.60
N LEU A 183 -13.45 -1.32 -21.49
CA LEU A 183 -14.88 -1.53 -21.31
C LEU A 183 -15.55 -0.32 -20.66
N VAL A 184 -14.89 0.28 -19.67
CA VAL A 184 -15.52 1.29 -18.79
C VAL A 184 -15.18 2.72 -19.15
N LEU A 185 -14.11 2.99 -19.91
CA LEU A 185 -13.78 4.34 -20.38
C LEU A 185 -14.20 4.54 -21.83
N ARG A 186 -14.63 5.76 -22.16
CA ARG A 186 -14.84 6.16 -23.56
C ARG A 186 -13.53 6.06 -24.36
N PRO A 187 -13.57 5.74 -25.67
CA PRO A 187 -12.37 5.58 -26.49
C PRO A 187 -11.37 6.75 -26.44
N ALA A 188 -11.88 7.99 -26.34
CA ALA A 188 -11.04 9.19 -26.28
C ALA A 188 -10.21 9.32 -24.99
N ASP A 189 -10.66 8.70 -23.90
CA ASP A 189 -10.06 8.79 -22.56
C ASP A 189 -9.11 7.61 -22.27
N GLN A 190 -9.22 6.50 -23.03
CA GLN A 190 -8.38 5.30 -22.86
C GLN A 190 -6.88 5.56 -23.02
N LYS A 191 -6.50 6.55 -23.83
CA LYS A 191 -5.09 6.96 -24.03
C LYS A 191 -4.44 7.59 -22.79
N ASP A 192 -5.23 8.00 -21.81
CA ASP A 192 -4.73 8.62 -20.58
C ASP A 192 -4.47 7.59 -19.48
N LEU A 193 -4.76 6.30 -19.72
CA LEU A 193 -4.44 5.25 -18.78
C LEU A 193 -2.92 5.16 -18.60
N ASP A 194 -2.47 5.32 -17.36
CA ASP A 194 -1.06 5.58 -17.06
C ASP A 194 -0.62 4.83 -15.80
N PHE A 195 0.40 3.97 -15.94
CA PHE A 195 0.88 3.13 -14.84
C PHE A 195 1.44 3.96 -13.68
N ASP A 196 2.20 5.02 -13.98
CA ASP A 196 2.78 5.86 -12.94
C ASP A 196 1.68 6.52 -12.09
N SER A 197 0.58 6.95 -12.71
CA SER A 197 -0.60 7.46 -12.03
C SER A 197 -1.27 6.41 -11.14
N PHE A 198 -1.45 5.19 -11.64
CA PHE A 198 -2.00 4.07 -10.86
C PHE A 198 -1.12 3.74 -9.65
N PHE A 199 0.19 3.53 -9.87
CA PHE A 199 1.14 3.17 -8.85
C PHE A 199 1.29 4.28 -7.80
N THR A 200 1.44 5.53 -8.25
CA THR A 200 1.63 6.67 -7.35
C THR A 200 0.36 7.00 -6.56
N HIS A 201 -0.83 6.73 -7.10
CA HIS A 201 -2.08 6.81 -6.32
C HIS A 201 -2.09 5.78 -5.18
N ILE A 202 -1.67 4.54 -5.42
CA ILE A 202 -1.54 3.55 -4.34
C ILE A 202 -0.52 4.02 -3.30
N LEU A 203 0.63 4.58 -3.71
CA LEU A 203 1.57 5.15 -2.76
C LEU A 203 0.92 6.27 -1.92
N ALA A 204 0.20 7.19 -2.56
CA ALA A 204 -0.48 8.28 -1.88
C ALA A 204 -1.55 7.76 -0.92
N HIS A 205 -2.37 6.78 -1.33
CA HIS A 205 -3.33 6.08 -0.48
C HIS A 205 -2.66 5.58 0.81
N GLU A 206 -1.54 4.87 0.68
CA GLU A 206 -0.79 4.35 1.83
C GLU A 206 -0.30 5.45 2.78
N ILE A 207 0.19 6.56 2.23
CA ILE A 207 0.63 7.71 3.02
C ILE A 207 -0.57 8.36 3.72
N MET A 208 -1.69 8.51 3.03
CA MET A 208 -2.88 9.16 3.55
C MET A 208 -3.60 8.36 4.63
N HIS A 209 -3.37 7.06 4.74
CA HIS A 209 -3.72 6.32 5.96
C HIS A 209 -3.13 6.97 7.21
N GLY A 210 -1.90 7.50 7.16
CA GLY A 210 -1.24 8.15 8.29
C GLY A 210 -1.62 9.61 8.54
N LEU A 211 -2.52 10.19 7.71
CA LEU A 211 -2.98 11.57 7.80
C LEU A 211 -4.47 11.67 8.16
N GLY A 212 -4.87 12.84 8.62
CA GLY A 212 -6.21 13.14 9.10
C GLY A 212 -6.46 12.65 10.53
N PRO A 213 -7.74 12.65 10.97
CA PRO A 213 -8.08 12.36 12.35
C PRO A 213 -7.73 10.93 12.74
N HIS A 214 -6.86 10.77 13.74
CA HIS A 214 -6.50 9.48 14.36
C HIS A 214 -6.84 9.41 15.84
N ALA A 215 -6.99 10.56 16.47
CA ALA A 215 -7.43 10.70 17.85
C ALA A 215 -8.78 11.42 17.86
N THR A 216 -9.66 10.96 18.72
CA THR A 216 -10.99 11.55 18.92
C THR A 216 -11.29 11.61 20.42
N THR A 217 -12.45 12.14 20.78
CA THR A 217 -12.92 12.14 22.16
C THR A 217 -14.36 11.66 22.17
N ARG A 218 -14.63 10.64 22.99
CA ARG A 218 -15.97 10.09 23.17
C ARG A 218 -16.33 10.15 24.65
N ASN A 219 -17.43 10.81 24.97
CA ASN A 219 -17.89 11.04 26.35
C ASN A 219 -16.81 11.67 27.26
N GLY A 220 -16.03 12.60 26.70
CA GLY A 220 -14.94 13.26 27.42
C GLY A 220 -13.68 12.41 27.64
N GLN A 221 -13.64 11.19 27.10
CA GLN A 221 -12.47 10.30 27.16
C GLN A 221 -11.77 10.19 25.81
N PRO A 222 -10.43 10.03 25.78
CA PRO A 222 -9.71 9.73 24.55
C PRO A 222 -10.27 8.48 23.85
N SER A 223 -10.47 8.57 22.54
CA SER A 223 -10.91 7.47 21.68
C SER A 223 -10.19 7.56 20.32
N THR A 224 -10.53 6.68 19.39
CA THR A 224 -10.04 6.65 18.01
C THR A 224 -11.20 6.49 17.03
N PRO A 225 -11.08 6.94 15.77
CA PRO A 225 -12.11 6.69 14.75
C PRO A 225 -12.44 5.21 14.62
N ARG A 226 -11.44 4.33 14.78
CA ARG A 226 -11.62 2.87 14.79
C ARG A 226 -12.55 2.38 15.90
N GLN A 227 -12.31 2.82 17.13
CA GLN A 227 -13.17 2.46 18.27
C GLN A 227 -14.58 3.04 18.14
N ASP A 228 -14.69 4.23 17.55
CA ASP A 228 -15.96 4.94 17.46
C ASP A 228 -16.85 4.43 16.31
N LEU A 229 -16.26 4.17 15.15
CA LEU A 229 -16.95 3.68 13.95
C LEU A 229 -17.14 2.16 13.92
N LYS A 230 -16.40 1.41 14.75
CA LYS A 230 -16.53 -0.05 14.89
C LYS A 230 -16.41 -0.78 13.54
N ASP A 231 -17.42 -1.55 13.17
CA ASP A 231 -17.49 -2.34 11.94
C ASP A 231 -17.50 -1.48 10.66
N ALA A 232 -17.93 -0.21 10.75
CA ALA A 232 -17.87 0.72 9.63
C ALA A 232 -16.46 1.29 9.39
N TYR A 233 -15.55 1.19 10.37
CA TYR A 233 -14.25 1.86 10.32
C TYR A 233 -13.46 1.52 9.06
N SER A 234 -13.24 0.23 8.78
CA SER A 234 -12.38 -0.17 7.66
C SER A 234 -12.89 0.38 6.33
N THR A 235 -14.19 0.31 6.07
CA THR A 235 -14.78 0.87 4.84
C THR A 235 -14.60 2.39 4.73
N ILE A 236 -14.75 3.13 5.84
CA ILE A 236 -14.58 4.58 5.85
C ILE A 236 -13.09 4.96 5.73
N GLU A 237 -12.20 4.21 6.36
CA GLU A 237 -10.75 4.45 6.31
C GLU A 237 -10.19 4.20 4.91
N GLU A 238 -10.62 3.13 4.22
CA GLU A 238 -10.25 2.89 2.81
C GLU A 238 -10.77 4.00 1.89
N ALA A 239 -12.04 4.38 2.05
CA ALA A 239 -12.61 5.48 1.28
C ALA A 239 -11.86 6.80 1.52
N LYS A 240 -11.45 7.06 2.77
CA LYS A 240 -10.63 8.22 3.14
C LYS A 240 -9.28 8.16 2.45
N ALA A 241 -8.54 7.06 2.56
CA ALA A 241 -7.20 6.93 2.01
C ALA A 241 -7.18 7.10 0.48
N ASP A 242 -8.14 6.49 -0.23
CA ASP A 242 -8.26 6.64 -1.68
C ASP A 242 -8.52 8.08 -2.12
N VAL A 243 -9.58 8.71 -1.59
CA VAL A 243 -10.00 10.05 -2.03
C VAL A 243 -9.04 11.13 -1.58
N THR A 244 -8.48 11.01 -0.37
CA THR A 244 -7.46 11.95 0.11
C THR A 244 -6.12 11.73 -0.58
N GLY A 245 -5.84 10.51 -1.07
CA GLY A 245 -4.70 10.22 -1.94
C GLY A 245 -4.81 10.96 -3.28
N LEU A 246 -5.99 10.94 -3.91
CA LEU A 246 -6.27 11.76 -5.10
C LEU A 246 -6.11 13.26 -4.83
N TRP A 247 -6.65 13.74 -3.70
CA TRP A 247 -6.52 15.13 -3.29
C TRP A 247 -5.03 15.52 -3.10
N ALA A 248 -4.26 14.69 -2.41
CA ALA A 248 -2.85 14.95 -2.13
C ALA A 248 -2.04 15.05 -3.44
N LEU A 249 -2.25 14.10 -4.36
CA LEU A 249 -1.58 14.13 -5.66
C LEU A 249 -1.96 15.38 -6.46
N THR A 250 -3.23 15.77 -6.48
CA THR A 250 -3.68 16.99 -7.17
C THR A 250 -3.09 18.25 -6.53
N TYR A 251 -3.11 18.36 -5.20
CA TYR A 251 -2.50 19.47 -4.47
C TYR A 251 -1.01 19.60 -4.78
N MET A 252 -0.28 18.48 -4.77
CA MET A 252 1.16 18.46 -5.06
C MET A 252 1.45 18.76 -6.54
N MET A 253 0.62 18.30 -7.49
CA MET A 253 0.71 18.69 -8.90
C MET A 253 0.55 20.20 -9.08
N GLU A 254 -0.43 20.81 -8.44
CA GLU A 254 -0.68 22.26 -8.52
C GLU A 254 0.50 23.08 -7.99
N LYS A 255 1.19 22.57 -6.96
CA LYS A 255 2.44 23.15 -6.43
C LYS A 255 3.68 22.87 -7.31
N GLY A 256 3.56 22.05 -8.35
CA GLY A 256 4.68 21.62 -9.20
C GLY A 256 5.61 20.60 -8.52
N GLN A 257 5.21 20.05 -7.37
CA GLN A 257 6.00 19.10 -6.57
C GLN A 257 6.14 17.73 -7.28
N LEU A 258 5.24 17.40 -8.20
CA LEU A 258 5.25 16.11 -8.93
C LEU A 258 5.74 16.23 -10.39
N LYS A 259 6.33 17.36 -10.79
CA LYS A 259 6.70 17.63 -12.19
C LYS A 259 7.60 16.55 -12.82
N GLU A 260 8.53 16.00 -12.06
CA GLU A 260 9.48 14.96 -12.53
C GLU A 260 8.92 13.52 -12.41
N SER A 261 7.73 13.35 -11.85
CA SER A 261 7.08 12.04 -11.68
C SER A 261 5.79 11.95 -12.49
N LEU A 262 4.70 12.51 -11.98
CA LEU A 262 3.38 12.49 -12.66
C LEU A 262 3.18 13.67 -13.63
N GLY A 263 4.05 14.66 -13.61
CA GLY A 263 3.91 15.89 -14.41
C GLY A 263 3.08 16.96 -13.71
N GLN A 264 2.56 17.91 -14.50
CA GLN A 264 1.77 19.04 -14.01
C GLN A 264 0.74 19.47 -15.07
N GLY A 265 -0.36 20.07 -14.61
CA GLY A 265 -1.40 20.66 -15.46
C GLY A 265 -2.36 19.63 -16.05
N ALA A 266 -3.19 20.07 -17.01
CA ALA A 266 -4.34 19.30 -17.50
C ALA A 266 -3.99 17.90 -18.02
N ALA A 267 -2.81 17.71 -18.65
CA ALA A 267 -2.42 16.39 -19.13
C ALA A 267 -2.16 15.39 -18.00
N ALA A 268 -1.46 15.83 -16.93
CA ALA A 268 -1.19 15.01 -15.75
C ALA A 268 -2.48 14.72 -14.98
N GLU A 269 -3.35 15.72 -14.83
CA GLU A 269 -4.66 15.55 -14.19
C GLU A 269 -5.55 14.56 -14.96
N ARG A 270 -5.57 14.65 -16.30
CA ARG A 270 -6.32 13.68 -17.14
C ARG A 270 -5.84 12.25 -16.89
N LYS A 271 -4.53 12.03 -16.86
CA LYS A 271 -3.96 10.70 -16.57
C LYS A 271 -4.36 10.19 -15.20
N LEU A 272 -4.22 11.02 -14.16
CA LEU A 272 -4.56 10.64 -12.79
C LEU A 272 -6.03 10.25 -12.65
N TYR A 273 -6.96 11.12 -13.03
CA TYR A 273 -8.39 10.89 -12.81
C TYR A 273 -8.97 9.80 -13.74
N ASN A 274 -8.56 9.73 -15.01
CA ASN A 274 -9.03 8.67 -15.90
C ASN A 274 -8.49 7.29 -15.47
N THR A 275 -7.24 7.22 -15.00
CA THR A 275 -6.68 5.99 -14.43
C THR A 275 -7.39 5.59 -13.15
N TYR A 276 -7.66 6.54 -12.26
CA TYR A 276 -8.40 6.27 -11.04
C TYR A 276 -9.84 5.81 -11.32
N LEU A 277 -10.55 6.44 -12.27
CA LEU A 277 -11.89 6.00 -12.69
C LEU A 277 -11.87 4.55 -13.18
N ALA A 278 -10.92 4.17 -14.04
CA ALA A 278 -10.80 2.77 -14.45
C ALA A 278 -10.48 1.85 -13.27
N SER A 279 -9.61 2.28 -12.34
CA SER A 279 -9.21 1.50 -11.17
C SER A 279 -10.34 1.35 -10.15
N ALA A 280 -11.31 2.27 -10.13
CA ALA A 280 -12.51 2.14 -9.32
C ALA A 280 -13.30 0.88 -9.71
N PHE A 281 -13.49 0.62 -11.00
CA PHE A 281 -14.14 -0.61 -11.48
C PHE A 281 -13.35 -1.87 -11.15
N ARG A 282 -12.01 -1.81 -11.24
CA ARG A 282 -11.12 -2.90 -10.80
C ARG A 282 -11.33 -3.23 -9.33
N THR A 283 -11.41 -2.22 -8.46
CA THR A 283 -11.59 -2.38 -7.01
C THR A 283 -12.99 -2.88 -6.67
N LEU A 284 -14.02 -2.37 -7.35
CA LEU A 284 -15.39 -2.85 -7.19
C LEU A 284 -15.55 -4.34 -7.53
N HIS A 285 -14.70 -4.88 -8.41
CA HIS A 285 -14.70 -6.30 -8.75
C HIS A 285 -14.29 -7.22 -7.58
N PHE A 286 -13.69 -6.68 -6.50
CA PHE A 286 -13.38 -7.46 -5.29
C PHE A 286 -14.65 -7.90 -4.55
N GLY A 287 -15.79 -7.24 -4.80
CA GLY A 287 -17.08 -7.57 -4.20
C GLY A 287 -17.33 -6.87 -2.86
N LEU A 288 -18.58 -6.52 -2.57
CA LEU A 288 -18.95 -5.65 -1.43
C LEU A 288 -18.82 -6.30 -0.04
N THR A 289 -18.33 -7.54 0.04
CA THR A 289 -17.87 -8.13 1.29
C THR A 289 -16.52 -7.54 1.73
N ASP A 290 -15.72 -7.03 0.80
CA ASP A 290 -14.43 -6.37 1.02
C ASP A 290 -14.57 -4.88 1.40
N SER A 291 -13.72 -4.38 2.31
CA SER A 291 -13.78 -2.99 2.77
C SER A 291 -13.38 -1.97 1.70
N HIS A 292 -12.39 -2.28 0.86
CA HIS A 292 -11.96 -1.42 -0.24
C HIS A 292 -13.06 -1.31 -1.28
N ALA A 293 -13.69 -2.43 -1.65
CA ALA A 293 -14.82 -2.41 -2.60
C ALA A 293 -16.00 -1.59 -2.06
N ARG A 294 -16.36 -1.72 -0.78
CA ARG A 294 -17.39 -0.86 -0.16
C ARG A 294 -16.98 0.60 -0.13
N GLY A 295 -15.72 0.90 0.22
CA GLY A 295 -15.19 2.26 0.25
C GLY A 295 -15.20 2.89 -1.16
N MET A 296 -14.81 2.13 -2.17
CA MET A 296 -14.86 2.53 -3.57
C MET A 296 -16.29 2.74 -4.06
N ALA A 297 -17.25 1.92 -3.62
CA ALA A 297 -18.67 2.11 -3.95
C ALA A 297 -19.21 3.44 -3.40
N ILE A 298 -18.82 3.82 -2.17
CA ILE A 298 -19.16 5.14 -1.60
C ILE A 298 -18.58 6.25 -2.49
N GLN A 299 -17.29 6.16 -2.83
CA GLN A 299 -16.59 7.16 -3.66
C GLN A 299 -17.22 7.29 -5.05
N MET A 300 -17.43 6.17 -5.76
CA MET A 300 -18.04 6.15 -7.08
C MET A 300 -19.43 6.77 -7.09
N ASN A 301 -20.30 6.38 -6.15
CA ASN A 301 -21.65 6.90 -6.07
C ASN A 301 -21.65 8.40 -5.76
N TYR A 302 -20.83 8.84 -4.80
CA TYR A 302 -20.73 10.25 -4.45
C TYR A 302 -20.20 11.10 -5.63
N LEU A 303 -19.17 10.62 -6.33
CA LEU A 303 -18.61 11.32 -7.49
C LEU A 303 -19.57 11.34 -8.69
N LEU A 304 -20.42 10.32 -8.86
CA LEU A 304 -21.52 10.34 -9.82
C LEU A 304 -22.60 11.37 -9.44
N ASP A 305 -23.02 11.39 -8.17
CA ASP A 305 -24.03 12.34 -7.68
C ASP A 305 -23.58 13.80 -7.78
N LYS A 306 -22.27 14.06 -7.58
CA LYS A 306 -21.65 15.38 -7.77
C LYS A 306 -21.34 15.69 -9.24
N GLY A 307 -21.48 14.72 -10.13
CA GLY A 307 -21.18 14.84 -11.55
C GLY A 307 -19.69 14.96 -11.85
N GLY A 308 -18.80 14.61 -10.92
CA GLY A 308 -17.37 14.47 -11.18
C GLY A 308 -17.07 13.26 -12.06
N PHE A 309 -17.82 12.17 -11.86
CA PHE A 309 -17.93 11.07 -12.82
C PHE A 309 -19.28 11.15 -13.54
N VAL A 310 -19.28 10.73 -14.81
CA VAL A 310 -20.47 10.74 -15.66
C VAL A 310 -20.64 9.36 -16.27
N SER A 311 -21.81 8.75 -16.05
CA SER A 311 -22.23 7.55 -16.78
C SER A 311 -22.93 7.97 -18.08
N HIS A 312 -22.59 7.30 -19.18
CA HIS A 312 -23.20 7.58 -20.50
C HIS A 312 -24.37 6.67 -20.85
N GLY A 313 -24.71 5.72 -19.96
CA GLY A 313 -25.81 4.76 -20.16
C GLY A 313 -25.51 3.60 -21.12
N ASP A 314 -24.37 3.63 -21.82
CA ASP A 314 -23.89 2.58 -22.72
C ASP A 314 -22.87 1.63 -22.06
N GLY A 315 -22.71 1.75 -20.73
CA GLY A 315 -21.72 1.01 -19.95
C GLY A 315 -20.38 1.75 -19.77
N THR A 316 -20.16 2.85 -20.51
CA THR A 316 -18.95 3.67 -20.36
C THR A 316 -19.17 4.85 -19.41
N PHE A 317 -18.05 5.32 -18.87
CA PHE A 317 -17.94 6.41 -17.92
C PHE A 317 -16.85 7.38 -18.36
N SER A 318 -16.94 8.63 -17.88
CA SER A 318 -15.89 9.63 -18.05
C SER A 318 -15.78 10.56 -16.85
N VAL A 319 -14.68 11.29 -16.77
CA VAL A 319 -14.46 12.34 -15.78
C VAL A 319 -14.92 13.70 -16.33
N ASP A 320 -15.71 14.44 -15.55
CA ASP A 320 -15.96 15.87 -15.78
C ASP A 320 -14.87 16.69 -15.06
N PHE A 321 -13.85 17.09 -15.81
CA PHE A 321 -12.69 17.80 -15.26
C PHE A 321 -13.02 19.18 -14.67
N ALA A 322 -14.16 19.77 -15.01
CA ALA A 322 -14.59 21.03 -14.41
C ALA A 322 -15.21 20.82 -13.01
N LYS A 323 -15.67 19.60 -12.70
CA LYS A 323 -16.35 19.28 -11.44
C LYS A 323 -15.55 18.36 -10.52
N ILE A 324 -14.71 17.49 -11.06
CA ILE A 324 -14.07 16.40 -10.30
C ILE A 324 -13.26 16.87 -9.09
N LYS A 325 -12.56 18.02 -9.18
CA LYS A 325 -11.79 18.55 -8.05
C LYS A 325 -12.67 19.16 -6.95
N GLY A 326 -13.85 19.67 -7.32
CA GLY A 326 -14.78 20.30 -6.38
C GLY A 326 -15.77 19.32 -5.77
N ALA A 327 -15.93 18.14 -6.37
CA ALA A 327 -16.69 17.02 -5.84
C ALA A 327 -15.96 16.44 -4.62
#